data_AF-A0A9D1XDH8-F1
#
_entry.id   AF-A0A9D1XDH8-F1
#
_cell.length_a   1.000
_cell.length_b   1.000
_cell.length_c   1.000
_cell.angle_alpha   90.00
_cell.angle_beta   90.00
_cell.angle_gamma   90.00
#
_symmetry.space_group_name_H-M   'P 1'
#
loop_
_entity.id
_entity.type
_entity.pdbx_description
1 polymer ?
#
loop_
_entity_poly.entity_id
_entity_poly.type
_entity_poly.pdbx_seq_one_letter_code
_entity_poly.pdbx_strand_id
1 'polypeptide(L)'
;MSIVKWFKDLKFQGKLVIGYLVLALIPMLCVTWYTYFNIRSMLLEQSYDNVNNEVEKMQQNFSMLLEPCLTTLDILYIDASLSGYLSQDYSSDSYEEMFYYIDQRITGICLINPSISRIRFYSSNQTLPSDNYYFFREDALSEQERERTRKAQGTVVLNGTELQDGKMHLCLDRLMNVYPQGKTESILSLEIEQDLMSDFVTVQDETEAVYLTDSDGMILAASSPEKIGKNIAQWMPDWRTEDKIQTEFKEGGTDKIGISVASAYDSYIVMVSDKEATLKNMKSVSGQMMALIFLSAAVVMASIVLYSRWLSHKVSKVMYAARKLGDGEFDYILEDMGKDEIGQIGDAFNLLNQRIQWLIRENYEKKIKLQSEELNLMQEQINPHFLYNALAAISALALREGQGQTVKCVKYLADFYRISLNKGKQVLSIREELELLKNYLNIQKVRFGESIQVEYEVKKELLTLKTIKLLLQPLVENSIHHGRRSEEEILMIRVSIFLEGDRVCFSVEDNGNGIKQEKLEKLRGQLEQFEEGYGLKNVHNRVRFTYGEGYGVKIDSVSGVGTRVRVYIPQVF
;
A
#
# COMPACT_ATOMS: atom_id res chain seq x y z
N MET A 1 -0.82 26.96 -18.53
CA MET A 1 -1.54 25.68 -18.61
C MET A 1 -2.16 25.44 -17.23
N SER A 2 -3.48 25.58 -17.06
CA SER A 2 -4.05 25.67 -15.70
C SER A 2 -3.92 24.34 -14.96
N ILE A 3 -3.43 24.39 -13.72
CA ILE A 3 -3.31 23.24 -12.81
C ILE A 3 -4.64 22.47 -12.72
N VAL A 4 -5.76 23.17 -12.87
CA VAL A 4 -7.11 22.62 -12.89
C VAL A 4 -7.36 21.69 -14.10
N LYS A 5 -6.88 22.05 -15.30
CA LYS A 5 -7.01 21.18 -16.49
C LYS A 5 -6.14 19.93 -16.34
N TRP A 6 -4.89 20.11 -15.92
CA TRP A 6 -3.98 18.99 -15.64
C TRP A 6 -4.52 18.04 -14.58
N PHE A 7 -5.10 18.57 -13.49
CA PHE A 7 -5.71 17.76 -12.44
C PHE A 7 -6.94 17.01 -12.94
N LYS A 8 -7.77 17.60 -13.82
CA LYS A 8 -8.97 16.93 -14.36
C LYS A 8 -8.64 15.70 -15.22
N ASP A 9 -7.54 15.71 -15.97
CA ASP A 9 -7.18 14.63 -16.90
C ASP A 9 -6.45 13.46 -16.22
N LEU A 10 -6.04 13.61 -14.95
CA LEU A 10 -5.44 12.53 -14.17
C LEU A 10 -6.45 11.40 -13.87
N LYS A 11 -5.95 10.16 -13.92
CA LYS A 11 -6.67 8.98 -13.43
C LYS A 11 -7.09 9.20 -11.97
N PHE A 12 -8.25 8.68 -11.59
CA PHE A 12 -8.81 8.84 -10.23
C PHE A 12 -7.81 8.46 -9.11
N GLN A 13 -7.01 7.41 -9.33
CA GLN A 13 -5.89 7.02 -8.45
C GLN A 13 -4.89 8.16 -8.20
N GLY A 14 -4.41 8.79 -9.27
CA GLY A 14 -3.44 9.87 -9.17
C GLY A 14 -3.99 11.08 -8.42
N LYS A 15 -5.28 11.40 -8.62
CA LYS A 15 -5.96 12.48 -7.90
C LYS A 15 -6.03 12.22 -6.39
N LEU A 16 -6.43 11.00 -5.99
CA LEU A 16 -6.49 10.61 -4.59
C LEU A 16 -5.11 10.61 -3.94
N VAL A 17 -4.12 10.00 -4.60
CA VAL A 17 -2.75 9.97 -4.08
C VAL A 17 -2.23 11.38 -3.89
N ILE A 18 -2.30 12.25 -4.91
CA ILE A 18 -1.83 13.65 -4.79
C ILE A 18 -2.58 14.40 -3.69
N GLY A 19 -3.90 14.26 -3.61
CA GLY A 19 -4.70 14.91 -2.57
C GLY A 19 -4.30 14.49 -1.15
N TYR A 20 -4.15 13.19 -0.91
CA TYR A 20 -3.72 12.67 0.39
C TYR A 20 -2.25 12.98 0.69
N LEU A 21 -1.38 13.01 -0.32
CA LEU A 21 0.02 13.36 -0.16
C LEU A 21 0.15 14.82 0.29
N VAL A 22 -0.60 15.74 -0.33
CA VAL A 22 -0.62 17.15 0.07
C VAL A 22 -1.19 17.31 1.49
N LEU A 23 -2.30 16.63 1.81
CA LEU A 23 -2.96 16.74 3.11
C LEU A 23 -2.18 16.10 4.26
N ALA A 24 -1.46 15.00 4.02
CA ALA A 24 -0.73 14.29 5.07
C ALA A 24 0.73 14.76 5.18
N LEU A 25 1.40 14.95 4.03
CA LEU A 25 2.84 15.20 4.01
C LEU A 25 3.18 16.64 4.39
N ILE A 26 2.36 17.63 4.01
CA ILE A 26 2.64 19.04 4.36
C ILE A 26 2.57 19.25 5.88
N PRO A 27 1.48 18.89 6.59
CA PRO A 27 1.45 19.05 8.05
C PRO A 27 2.54 18.24 8.73
N MET A 28 2.82 17.04 8.23
CA MET A 28 3.89 16.20 8.75
C MET A 28 5.27 16.87 8.62
N LEU A 29 5.58 17.45 7.45
CA LEU A 29 6.82 18.19 7.25
C LEU A 29 6.88 19.45 8.11
N CYS A 30 5.77 20.17 8.29
CA CYS A 30 5.71 21.34 9.16
C CYS A 30 5.97 20.98 10.63
N VAL A 31 5.30 19.93 11.14
CA VAL A 31 5.52 19.44 12.52
C VAL A 31 6.96 18.96 12.68
N THR A 32 7.46 18.20 11.71
CA THR A 32 8.85 17.72 11.70
C THR A 32 9.86 18.87 11.74
N TRP A 33 9.65 19.87 10.89
CA TRP A 33 10.52 21.04 10.83
C TRP A 33 10.53 21.79 12.16
N TYR A 34 9.34 21.98 12.74
CA TYR A 34 9.17 22.63 14.03
C TYR A 34 9.81 21.85 15.18
N THR A 35 9.57 20.53 15.28
CA THR A 35 10.16 19.71 16.34
C THR A 35 11.67 19.60 16.22
N TYR A 36 12.19 19.45 14.99
CA TYR A 36 13.62 19.45 14.74
C TYR A 36 14.29 20.75 15.20
N PHE A 37 13.70 21.89 14.85
CA PHE A 37 14.24 23.19 15.24
C PHE A 37 14.20 23.39 16.77
N ASN A 38 13.06 23.08 17.39
CA ASN A 38 12.89 23.22 18.84
C ASN A 38 13.78 22.28 19.66
N ILE A 39 13.92 21.03 19.25
CA ILE A 39 14.77 20.07 19.96
C ILE A 39 16.24 20.45 19.79
N ARG A 40 16.64 20.92 18.61
CA ARG A 40 18.00 21.43 18.40
C ARG A 40 18.30 22.61 19.31
N SER A 41 17.39 23.58 19.43
CA SER A 41 17.60 24.73 20.33
C SER A 41 17.60 24.30 21.80
N MET A 42 16.66 23.44 22.20
CA MET A 42 16.58 22.92 23.58
C MET A 42 17.84 22.14 23.97
N LEU A 43 18.36 21.28 23.10
CA LEU A 43 19.58 20.51 23.38
C LEU A 43 20.82 21.42 23.45
N LEU A 44 20.88 22.49 22.65
CA LEU A 44 21.96 23.47 22.74
C LEU A 44 21.91 24.21 24.07
N GLU A 45 20.74 24.73 24.43
CA GLU A 45 20.51 25.43 25.69
C GLU A 45 20.82 24.53 26.90
N GLN A 46 20.32 23.29 26.90
CA GLN A 46 20.62 22.32 27.94
C GLN A 46 22.11 21.98 28.03
N SER A 47 22.80 21.90 26.90
CA SER A 47 24.25 21.70 26.90
C SER A 47 24.98 22.89 27.53
N TYR A 48 24.54 24.12 27.26
CA TYR A 48 25.11 25.31 27.89
C TYR A 48 24.85 25.35 29.39
N ASP A 49 23.62 25.06 29.81
CA ASP A 49 23.25 25.00 31.23
C ASP A 49 24.04 23.93 31.97
N ASN A 50 24.26 22.77 31.36
CA ASN A 50 25.07 21.71 31.97
C ASN A 50 26.50 22.17 32.21
N VAL A 51 27.17 22.77 31.21
CA VAL A 51 28.55 23.26 31.39
C VAL A 51 28.59 24.37 32.45
N ASN A 52 27.64 25.30 32.44
CA ASN A 52 27.54 26.34 33.46
C ASN A 52 27.39 25.77 34.88
N ASN A 53 26.51 24.78 35.05
CA ASN A 53 26.30 24.11 36.34
C ASN A 53 27.55 23.36 36.80
N GLU A 54 28.31 22.74 35.90
CA GLU A 54 29.58 22.07 36.25
C GLU A 54 30.63 23.08 36.69
N VAL A 55 30.79 24.21 35.98
CA VAL A 55 31.73 25.25 36.39
C VAL A 55 31.35 25.88 37.73
N GLU A 56 30.05 26.10 37.99
CA GLU A 56 29.58 26.58 39.31
C GLU A 56 29.88 25.58 40.43
N LYS A 57 29.68 24.27 40.20
CA LYS A 57 30.06 23.23 41.17
C LYS A 57 31.58 23.24 41.41
N MET A 58 32.39 23.39 40.37
CA MET A 58 33.84 23.50 40.51
C MET A 58 34.21 24.75 41.33
N GLN A 59 33.58 25.90 41.10
CA GLN A 59 33.78 27.10 41.90
C GLN A 59 33.45 26.87 43.39
N GLN A 60 32.34 26.22 43.68
CA GLN A 60 31.95 25.88 45.05
C GLN A 60 32.94 24.89 45.69
N ASN A 61 33.32 23.83 44.97
CA ASN A 61 34.28 22.84 45.44
C ASN A 61 35.66 23.46 45.72
N PHE A 62 36.13 24.35 44.85
CA PHE A 62 37.38 25.07 45.04
C PHE A 62 37.32 25.97 46.28
N SER A 63 36.22 26.70 46.45
CA SER A 63 36.02 27.55 47.63
C SER A 63 36.03 26.74 48.93
N MET A 64 35.37 25.58 48.95
CA MET A 64 35.39 24.65 50.09
C MET A 64 36.78 24.07 50.36
N LEU A 65 37.57 23.79 49.31
CA LEU A 65 38.94 23.29 49.45
C LEU A 65 39.86 24.32 50.11
N LEU A 66 39.69 25.61 49.79
CA LEU A 66 40.52 26.68 50.34
C LEU A 66 40.16 27.07 51.78
N GLU A 67 38.93 26.81 52.24
CA GLU A 67 38.42 27.27 53.55
C GLU A 67 39.31 26.89 54.75
N PRO A 68 39.83 25.64 54.87
CA PRO A 68 40.76 25.29 55.95
C PRO A 68 42.11 26.02 55.85
N CYS A 69 42.60 26.25 54.63
CA CYS A 69 43.85 26.95 54.39
C CYS A 69 43.74 28.42 54.79
N LEU A 70 42.62 29.06 54.46
CA LEU A 70 42.33 30.45 54.80
C LEU A 70 42.15 30.64 56.30
N THR A 71 41.41 29.74 56.94
CA THR A 71 41.28 29.72 58.41
C THR A 71 42.64 29.61 59.08
N THR A 72 43.53 28.79 58.54
CA THR A 72 44.91 28.66 59.02
C THR A 72 45.71 29.96 58.84
N LEU A 73 45.62 30.59 57.67
CA LEU A 73 46.26 31.88 57.41
C LEU A 73 45.74 32.98 58.34
N ASP A 74 44.44 33.02 58.61
CA ASP A 74 43.83 33.97 59.54
C ASP A 74 44.37 33.77 60.96
N ILE A 75 44.48 32.52 61.43
CA ILE A 75 45.04 32.19 62.75
C ILE A 75 46.49 32.64 62.86
N LEU A 76 47.32 32.37 61.84
CA LEU A 76 48.73 32.78 61.84
C LEU A 76 48.89 34.30 61.70
N TYR A 77 48.04 34.94 60.91
CA TYR A 77 48.09 36.38 60.66
C TYR A 77 47.81 37.20 61.94
N ILE A 78 46.91 36.75 62.80
CA ILE A 78 46.58 37.43 64.07
C ILE A 78 47.49 37.03 65.24
N ASP A 79 48.44 36.11 65.04
CA ASP A 79 49.33 35.68 66.11
C ASP A 79 50.40 36.75 66.41
N ALA A 80 50.18 37.50 67.50
CA ALA A 80 51.07 38.56 67.94
C ALA A 80 52.49 38.06 68.29
N SER A 81 52.63 36.81 68.75
CA SER A 81 53.94 36.25 69.10
C SER A 81 54.72 35.95 67.83
N LEU A 82 54.07 35.35 66.83
CA LEU A 82 54.64 35.09 65.52
C LEU A 82 55.10 36.40 64.85
N SER A 83 54.24 37.41 64.81
CA SER A 83 54.57 38.72 64.23
C SER A 83 55.73 39.41 64.96
N GLY A 84 55.79 39.26 66.30
CA GLY A 84 56.88 39.81 67.12
C GLY A 84 58.23 39.19 66.79
N TYR A 85 58.28 37.86 66.71
CA TYR A 85 59.49 37.13 66.33
C TYR A 85 59.98 37.48 64.92
N LEU A 86 59.09 37.56 63.93
CA LEU A 86 59.48 37.92 62.56
C LEU A 86 60.06 39.34 62.44
N SER A 87 59.73 40.22 63.38
CA SER A 87 60.17 41.63 63.40
C SER A 87 61.37 41.90 64.31
N GLN A 88 61.86 40.90 65.05
CA GLN A 88 62.99 41.05 65.98
C GLN A 88 64.32 41.21 65.22
N ASP A 89 65.27 41.95 65.81
CA ASP A 89 66.64 42.06 65.30
C ASP A 89 67.48 40.88 65.82
N TYR A 90 67.94 40.02 64.91
CA TYR A 90 68.74 38.83 65.22
C TYR A 90 70.26 39.04 65.03
N SER A 91 70.72 40.30 64.97
CA SER A 91 72.16 40.59 64.83
C SER A 91 72.99 40.12 66.04
N SER A 92 72.38 40.08 67.23
CA SER A 92 73.02 39.65 68.49
C SER A 92 72.29 38.53 69.23
N ASP A 93 71.05 38.25 68.87
CA ASP A 93 70.16 37.31 69.55
C ASP A 93 70.08 35.97 68.79
N SER A 94 69.89 34.87 69.53
CA SER A 94 69.67 33.54 68.92
C SER A 94 68.26 33.44 68.33
N TYR A 95 68.13 32.78 67.18
CA TYR A 95 66.83 32.50 66.55
C TYR A 95 66.19 31.17 67.02
N GLU A 96 66.86 30.41 67.90
CA GLU A 96 66.43 29.06 68.32
C GLU A 96 65.06 29.04 69.01
N GLU A 97 64.76 30.01 69.89
CA GLU A 97 63.48 30.09 70.60
C GLU A 97 62.32 30.33 69.63
N MET A 98 62.54 31.21 68.65
CA MET A 98 61.61 31.50 67.58
C MET A 98 61.40 30.25 66.70
N PHE A 99 62.47 29.57 66.31
CA PHE A 99 62.39 28.38 65.46
C PHE A 99 61.55 27.29 66.13
N TYR A 100 61.81 26.99 67.41
CA TYR A 100 61.06 25.97 68.14
C TYR A 100 59.57 26.33 68.27
N TYR A 101 59.26 27.60 68.56
CA TYR A 101 57.88 28.06 68.63
C TYR A 101 57.15 27.90 67.29
N ILE A 102 57.78 28.29 66.19
CA ILE A 102 57.19 28.23 64.84
C ILE A 102 57.08 26.78 64.34
N ASP A 103 58.12 25.96 64.52
CA ASP A 103 58.15 24.55 64.13
C ASP A 103 57.02 23.75 64.81
N GLN A 104 56.84 23.89 66.13
CA GLN A 104 55.77 23.20 66.84
C GLN A 104 54.38 23.61 66.35
N ARG A 105 54.19 24.90 66.07
CA ARG A 105 52.91 25.45 65.62
C ARG A 105 52.58 25.00 64.20
N ILE A 106 53.52 25.15 63.27
CA ILE A 106 53.32 24.79 61.87
C ILE A 106 53.18 23.27 61.74
N THR A 107 54.02 22.49 62.41
CA THR A 107 53.91 21.02 62.38
C THR A 107 52.53 20.56 62.89
N GLY A 108 52.01 21.15 63.96
CA GLY A 108 50.66 20.86 64.46
C GLY A 108 49.56 21.24 63.47
N ILE A 109 49.70 22.39 62.79
CA ILE A 109 48.76 22.86 61.78
C ILE A 109 48.75 21.95 60.54
N CYS A 110 49.91 21.62 59.99
CA CYS A 110 50.04 20.73 58.83
C CYS A 110 49.54 19.31 59.13
N LEU A 111 49.69 18.82 60.37
CA LEU A 111 49.20 17.50 60.78
C LEU A 111 47.65 17.43 60.78
N ILE A 112 46.97 18.52 61.14
CA ILE A 112 45.51 18.58 61.23
C ILE A 112 44.89 18.97 59.88
N ASN A 113 45.61 19.72 59.05
CA ASN A 113 45.15 20.19 57.75
C ASN A 113 45.96 19.53 56.62
N PRO A 114 45.57 18.33 56.15
CA PRO A 114 46.30 17.61 55.11
C PRO A 114 46.31 18.34 53.75
N SER A 115 45.48 19.38 53.57
CA SER A 115 45.50 20.23 52.39
C SER A 115 46.70 21.18 52.33
N ILE A 116 47.41 21.37 53.44
CA ILE A 116 48.56 22.27 53.54
C ILE A 116 49.83 21.44 53.47
N SER A 117 50.59 21.62 52.40
CA SER A 117 51.87 20.94 52.24
C SER A 117 52.95 21.60 53.11
N ARG A 118 53.07 22.93 52.99
CA ARG A 118 54.12 23.72 53.67
C ARG A 118 53.65 25.13 53.99
N ILE A 119 54.28 25.74 54.98
CA ILE A 119 54.08 27.15 55.33
C ILE A 119 55.46 27.82 55.39
N ARG A 120 55.59 28.96 54.71
CA ARG A 120 56.84 29.73 54.59
C ARG A 120 56.61 31.19 54.97
N PHE A 121 57.67 31.83 55.44
CA PHE A 121 57.73 33.25 55.69
C PHE A 121 58.85 33.87 54.86
N TYR A 122 58.48 34.82 54.02
CA TYR A 122 59.41 35.62 53.23
C TYR A 122 59.57 36.98 53.89
N SER A 123 60.72 37.21 54.53
CA SER A 123 60.92 38.41 55.34
C SER A 123 61.83 39.44 54.64
N SER A 124 61.47 40.72 54.80
CA SER A 124 62.34 41.86 54.48
C SER A 124 63.42 42.11 55.56
N ASN A 125 63.34 41.41 56.70
CA ASN A 125 64.29 41.53 57.79
C ASN A 125 65.63 40.88 57.43
N GLN A 126 66.66 41.69 57.13
CA GLN A 126 67.98 41.20 56.75
C GLN A 126 68.72 40.45 57.86
N THR A 127 68.31 40.66 59.12
CA THR A 127 68.94 40.03 60.29
C THR A 127 68.38 38.62 60.53
N LEU A 128 67.19 38.32 60.01
CA LEU A 128 66.56 37.01 60.10
C LEU A 128 67.35 35.97 59.28
N PRO A 129 67.82 34.87 59.90
CA PRO A 129 68.46 33.79 59.16
C PRO A 129 67.51 33.13 58.17
N SER A 130 68.00 32.80 56.97
CA SER A 130 67.25 31.95 56.03
C SER A 130 67.65 30.50 56.24
N ASP A 131 66.71 29.68 56.70
CA ASP A 131 66.89 28.25 56.94
C ASP A 131 66.51 27.38 55.72
N ASN A 132 65.99 28.02 54.66
CA ASN A 132 65.43 27.38 53.46
C ASN A 132 64.33 26.35 53.77
N TYR A 133 63.66 26.49 54.93
CA TYR A 133 62.59 25.61 55.36
C TYR A 133 61.34 26.40 55.77
N TYR A 134 61.43 27.20 56.83
CA TYR A 134 60.36 28.11 57.25
C TYR A 134 60.65 29.56 56.83
N PHE A 135 61.92 29.98 56.84
CA PHE A 135 62.33 31.37 56.65
C PHE A 135 63.13 31.54 55.37
N PHE A 136 62.59 32.39 54.52
CA PHE A 136 63.19 32.78 53.26
C PHE A 136 63.38 34.29 53.25
N ARG A 137 64.38 34.73 52.50
CA ARG A 137 64.51 36.15 52.19
C ARG A 137 63.43 36.53 51.19
N GLU A 138 62.97 37.77 51.27
CA GLU A 138 61.93 38.29 50.38
C GLU A 138 62.30 38.26 48.89
N ASP A 139 63.59 38.28 48.55
CA ASP A 139 64.09 38.15 47.16
C ASP A 139 63.98 36.73 46.58
N ALA A 140 63.58 35.74 47.39
CA ALA A 140 63.29 34.39 46.90
C ALA A 140 61.93 34.28 46.20
N LEU A 141 60.98 35.20 46.46
CA LEU A 141 59.75 35.33 45.69
C LEU A 141 60.01 36.06 44.39
N SER A 142 59.26 35.74 43.34
CA SER A 142 59.34 36.53 42.11
C SER A 142 58.84 37.96 42.35
N GLU A 143 59.38 38.91 41.56
CA GLU A 143 58.98 40.31 41.64
C GLU A 143 57.46 40.49 41.48
N GLN A 144 56.84 39.68 40.61
CA GLN A 144 55.40 39.74 40.33
C GLN A 144 54.57 39.29 41.54
N GLU A 145 54.92 38.17 42.17
CA GLU A 145 54.22 37.66 43.37
C GLU A 145 54.32 38.66 44.52
N ARG A 146 55.53 39.18 44.78
CA ARG A 146 55.79 40.13 45.85
C ARG A 146 54.96 41.41 45.69
N GLU A 147 54.95 41.99 44.50
CA GLU A 147 54.18 43.20 44.21
C GLU A 147 52.68 42.99 44.31
N ARG A 148 52.14 41.84 43.86
CA ARG A 148 50.72 41.52 43.99
C ARG A 148 50.30 41.38 45.45
N THR A 149 51.06 40.62 46.24
CA THR A 149 50.76 40.40 47.66
C THR A 149 50.87 41.69 48.47
N ARG A 150 51.82 42.58 48.14
CA ARG A 150 51.94 43.91 48.78
C ARG A 150 50.78 44.84 48.41
N LYS A 151 50.36 44.85 47.14
CA LYS A 151 49.20 45.63 46.68
C LYS A 151 47.88 45.20 47.33
N ALA A 152 47.76 43.92 47.69
CA ALA A 152 46.58 43.39 48.38
C ALA A 152 46.46 43.82 49.86
N GLN A 153 47.47 44.51 50.42
CA GLN A 153 47.46 45.15 51.74
C GLN A 153 46.95 44.27 52.90
N GLY A 154 47.30 42.99 52.90
CA GLY A 154 46.91 42.03 53.95
C GLY A 154 45.66 41.21 53.62
N THR A 155 45.08 41.36 52.44
CA THR A 155 44.17 40.35 51.84
C THR A 155 44.99 39.18 51.29
N VAL A 156 44.43 37.97 51.35
CA VAL A 156 45.06 36.77 50.78
C VAL A 156 45.03 36.83 49.25
N VAL A 157 46.14 36.49 48.60
CA VAL A 157 46.29 36.40 47.14
C VAL A 157 46.67 34.97 46.77
N LEU A 158 46.04 34.44 45.73
CA LEU A 158 46.43 33.15 45.16
C LEU A 158 47.54 33.36 44.12
N ASN A 159 48.70 32.74 44.35
CA ASN A 159 49.86 32.79 43.47
C ASN A 159 50.32 31.38 43.06
N GLY A 160 51.01 31.31 41.92
CA GLY A 160 51.78 30.15 41.52
C GLY A 160 53.26 30.42 41.69
N THR A 161 53.91 29.68 42.59
CA THR A 161 55.35 29.81 42.87
C THR A 161 56.11 28.66 42.26
N GLU A 162 57.06 28.96 41.38
CA GLU A 162 58.00 27.97 40.87
C GLU A 162 59.07 27.71 41.93
N LEU A 163 59.04 26.52 42.54
CA LEU A 163 60.04 26.12 43.53
C LEU A 163 61.26 25.50 42.85
N GLN A 164 62.31 25.23 43.63
CA GLN A 164 63.58 24.68 43.14
C GLN A 164 63.46 23.31 42.43
N ASP A 165 62.32 22.64 42.56
CA ASP A 165 62.00 21.40 41.85
C ASP A 165 61.52 21.63 40.40
N GLY A 166 61.43 22.89 39.96
CA GLY A 166 60.98 23.28 38.63
C GLY A 166 59.49 23.05 38.40
N LYS A 167 58.71 22.82 39.46
CA LYS A 167 57.26 22.69 39.41
C LYS A 167 56.61 23.96 39.94
N MET A 168 55.45 24.26 39.36
CA MET A 168 54.58 25.33 39.86
C MET A 168 53.77 24.79 41.04
N HIS A 169 53.87 25.47 42.17
CA HIS A 169 53.12 25.15 43.39
C HIS A 169 52.10 26.24 43.66
N LEU A 170 50.91 25.84 44.11
CA LEU A 170 49.85 26.79 44.40
C LEU A 170 49.99 27.31 45.82
N CYS A 171 50.21 28.61 45.96
CA CYS A 171 50.47 29.26 47.24
C CYS A 171 49.39 30.31 47.52
N LEU A 172 48.91 30.34 48.77
CA LEU A 172 48.13 31.44 49.30
C LEU A 172 49.07 32.36 50.07
N ASP A 173 49.26 33.56 49.53
CA ASP A 173 50.18 34.55 50.07
C ASP A 173 49.43 35.67 50.77
N ARG A 174 49.97 36.12 51.89
CA ARG A 174 49.42 37.23 52.66
C ARG A 174 50.52 38.08 53.27
N LEU A 175 50.43 39.39 53.07
CA LEU A 175 51.31 40.34 53.75
C LEU A 175 50.95 40.38 55.24
N MET A 176 51.94 40.14 56.11
CA MET A 176 51.77 40.24 57.56
C MET A 176 51.95 41.69 58.02
N ASN A 177 50.84 42.43 58.09
CA ASN A 177 50.82 43.86 58.43
C ASN A 177 49.87 44.22 59.60
N VAL A 178 49.32 43.23 60.34
CA VAL A 178 48.42 43.46 61.50
C VAL A 178 49.05 44.34 62.57
N TYR A 179 50.32 44.08 62.87
CA TYR A 179 51.06 44.73 63.93
C TYR A 179 52.21 45.57 63.32
N PRO A 180 51.93 46.79 62.83
CA PRO A 180 52.91 47.63 62.12
C PRO A 180 54.00 48.24 63.02
N GLN A 181 54.20 47.69 64.23
CA GLN A 181 55.17 48.22 65.19
C GLN A 181 56.63 47.92 64.80
N GLY A 182 56.85 46.97 63.88
CA GLY A 182 58.13 46.72 63.23
C GLY A 182 58.22 47.41 61.86
N LYS A 183 59.41 47.92 61.49
CA LYS A 183 59.68 48.45 60.13
C LYS A 183 59.85 47.33 59.07
N THR A 184 59.76 46.08 59.49
CA THR A 184 60.00 44.90 58.66
C THR A 184 58.68 44.22 58.36
N GLU A 185 58.35 44.11 57.08
CA GLU A 185 57.18 43.39 56.60
C GLU A 185 57.60 41.98 56.18
N SER A 186 56.75 40.99 56.44
CA SER A 186 56.95 39.61 56.00
C SER A 186 55.73 39.11 55.23
N ILE A 187 55.93 38.26 54.24
CA ILE A 187 54.87 37.59 53.49
C ILE A 187 54.76 36.16 54.03
N LEU A 188 53.57 35.82 54.53
CA LEU A 188 53.19 34.46 54.88
C LEU A 188 52.69 33.77 53.61
N SER A 189 53.28 32.62 53.28
CA SER A 189 52.94 31.84 52.10
C SER A 189 52.58 30.42 52.51
N LEU A 190 51.37 29.98 52.19
CA LEU A 190 50.87 28.64 52.47
C LEU A 190 50.74 27.87 51.17
N GLU A 191 51.50 26.78 51.04
CA GLU A 191 51.49 25.90 49.88
C GLU A 191 50.39 24.84 50.01
N ILE A 192 49.54 24.74 48.99
CA ILE A 192 48.46 23.77 48.92
C ILE A 192 48.97 22.47 48.30
N GLU A 193 48.53 21.33 48.85
CA GLU A 193 48.94 20.01 48.39
C GLU A 193 48.62 19.77 46.90
N GLN A 194 49.64 19.38 46.13
CA GLN A 194 49.56 19.26 44.67
C GLN A 194 48.54 18.18 44.23
N ASP A 195 48.44 17.08 44.97
CA ASP A 195 47.54 15.96 44.64
C ASP A 195 46.07 16.39 44.70
N LEU A 196 45.69 17.23 45.67
CA LEU A 196 44.32 17.78 45.78
C LEU A 196 43.97 18.67 44.58
N MET A 197 44.94 19.41 44.07
CA MET A 197 44.76 20.23 42.87
C MET A 197 44.64 19.38 41.61
N SER A 198 45.35 18.25 41.55
CA SER A 198 45.23 17.31 40.43
C SER A 198 43.84 16.68 40.36
N ASP A 199 43.26 16.31 41.51
CA ASP A 199 41.89 15.80 41.60
C ASP A 199 40.85 16.87 41.20
N PHE A 200 41.08 18.13 41.59
CA PHE A 200 40.18 19.24 41.26
C PHE A 200 40.07 19.52 39.76
N VAL A 201 41.20 19.47 39.03
CA VAL A 201 41.24 19.74 37.58
C VAL A 201 41.05 18.50 36.72
N THR A 202 40.82 17.33 37.32
CA THR A 202 40.61 16.08 36.58
C THR A 202 39.24 16.09 35.92
N VAL A 203 39.21 15.86 34.60
CA VAL A 203 37.98 15.78 33.80
C VAL A 203 37.78 14.37 33.29
N GLN A 204 36.53 13.93 33.18
CA GLN A 204 36.19 12.57 32.70
C GLN A 204 36.23 12.45 31.17
N ASP A 205 36.06 13.55 30.45
CA ASP A 205 36.05 13.61 28.99
C ASP A 205 37.36 14.23 28.49
N GLU A 206 38.10 13.51 27.64
CA GLU A 206 39.35 14.00 27.03
C GLU A 206 39.15 15.22 26.11
N THR A 207 37.92 15.48 25.68
CA THR A 207 37.55 16.65 24.88
C THR A 207 37.26 17.89 25.72
N GLU A 208 37.31 17.74 27.05
CA GLU A 208 37.17 18.81 28.02
C GLU A 208 38.49 19.05 28.75
N ALA A 209 38.75 20.30 29.06
CA ALA A 209 39.93 20.70 29.81
C ALA A 209 39.55 21.79 30.80
N VAL A 210 39.94 21.59 32.05
CA VAL A 210 39.78 22.59 33.12
C VAL A 210 41.14 23.21 33.43
N TYR A 211 41.13 24.52 33.64
CA TYR A 211 42.26 25.34 34.04
C TYR A 211 41.87 26.21 35.23
N LEU A 212 42.73 26.28 36.23
CA LEU A 212 42.68 27.28 37.29
C LEU A 212 43.72 28.34 36.96
N THR A 213 43.30 29.60 36.96
CA THR A 213 44.16 30.73 36.62
C THR A 213 44.16 31.79 37.71
N ASP A 214 45.24 32.56 37.80
CA ASP A 214 45.26 33.78 38.61
C ASP A 214 44.57 34.96 37.89
N SER A 215 44.57 36.15 38.49
CA SER A 215 43.95 37.33 37.88
C SER A 215 44.65 37.83 36.62
N ASP A 216 45.90 37.45 36.37
CA ASP A 216 46.67 37.85 35.19
C ASP A 216 46.54 36.81 34.05
N GLY A 217 45.85 35.69 34.31
CA GLY A 217 45.59 34.62 33.36
C GLY A 217 46.67 33.53 33.34
N MET A 218 47.59 33.53 34.30
CA MET A 218 48.59 32.48 34.44
C MET A 218 47.95 31.21 34.98
N ILE A 219 48.21 30.09 34.31
CA ILE A 219 47.61 28.80 34.65
C ILE A 219 48.37 28.19 35.82
N LEU A 220 47.67 28.03 36.94
CA LEU A 220 48.19 27.53 38.20
C LEU A 220 47.97 26.01 38.32
N ALA A 221 46.82 25.52 37.86
CA ALA A 221 46.52 24.10 37.77
C ALA A 221 45.79 23.81 36.45
N ALA A 222 46.05 22.63 35.88
CA ALA A 222 45.49 22.25 34.60
C ALA A 222 45.27 20.74 34.51
N SER A 223 44.15 20.36 33.89
CA SER A 223 43.89 19.00 33.39
C SER A 223 45.01 18.49 32.47
N SER A 224 45.67 19.39 31.74
CA SER A 224 46.85 19.11 30.91
C SER A 224 48.10 19.74 31.54
N PRO A 225 48.98 18.95 32.20
CA PRO A 225 50.14 19.49 32.94
C PRO A 225 51.08 20.37 32.12
N GLU A 226 51.18 20.14 30.80
CA GLU A 226 52.03 20.92 29.88
C GLU A 226 51.63 22.39 29.71
N LYS A 227 50.44 22.77 30.19
CA LYS A 227 49.91 24.13 30.11
C LYS A 227 50.10 24.93 31.39
N ILE A 228 50.51 24.30 32.49
CA ILE A 228 50.81 24.98 33.75
C ILE A 228 51.94 25.99 33.54
N GLY A 229 51.82 27.18 34.13
CA GLY A 229 52.79 28.27 33.99
C GLY A 229 52.70 29.06 32.69
N LYS A 230 51.79 28.72 31.77
CA LYS A 230 51.50 29.53 30.57
C LYS A 230 50.32 30.45 30.82
N ASN A 231 50.21 31.52 30.03
CA ASN A 231 49.09 32.44 30.10
C ASN A 231 47.94 31.97 29.19
N ILE A 232 46.73 31.86 29.75
CA ILE A 232 45.52 31.42 29.04
C ILE A 232 45.17 32.33 27.85
N ALA A 233 45.53 33.62 27.91
CA ALA A 233 45.28 34.59 26.85
C ALA A 233 45.98 34.22 25.52
N GLN A 234 47.00 33.36 25.55
CA GLN A 234 47.71 32.89 24.35
C GLN A 234 46.78 32.14 23.39
N TRP A 235 45.76 31.46 23.89
CA TRP A 235 44.81 30.70 23.08
C TRP A 235 43.36 31.11 23.29
N MET A 236 43.04 31.77 24.40
CA MET A 236 41.73 32.38 24.65
C MET A 236 41.91 33.88 24.98
N PRO A 237 42.05 34.76 23.98
CA PRO A 237 42.34 36.19 24.21
C PRO A 237 41.27 36.88 25.07
N ASP A 238 39.99 36.53 24.86
CA ASP A 238 38.85 37.08 25.59
C ASP A 238 38.44 36.15 26.75
N TRP A 239 39.39 35.82 27.65
CA TRP A 239 39.15 34.95 28.81
C TRP A 239 38.64 35.68 30.07
N ARG A 240 38.74 37.02 30.13
CA ARG A 240 38.39 37.84 31.31
C ARG A 240 37.51 39.06 30.96
N THR A 241 36.26 39.05 31.43
CA THR A 241 35.27 40.15 31.38
C THR A 241 34.31 39.98 32.56
N GLU A 242 33.72 41.09 33.03
CA GLU A 242 33.10 41.25 34.36
C GLU A 242 31.94 40.31 34.72
N ASP A 243 31.31 39.65 33.74
CA ASP A 243 30.26 38.65 33.97
C ASP A 243 30.46 37.48 33.01
N LYS A 244 30.53 36.25 33.57
CA LYS A 244 30.66 34.94 32.90
C LYS A 244 30.77 35.00 31.38
N ILE A 245 31.99 34.81 30.87
CA ILE A 245 32.20 34.84 29.42
C ILE A 245 32.07 33.46 28.84
N GLN A 246 31.28 33.36 27.78
CA GLN A 246 31.35 32.28 26.83
C GLN A 246 32.06 32.77 25.57
N THR A 247 33.26 32.24 25.30
CA THR A 247 34.06 32.60 24.13
C THR A 247 34.22 31.40 23.22
N GLU A 248 33.90 31.57 21.93
CA GLU A 248 34.28 30.62 20.90
C GLU A 248 35.66 30.99 20.34
N PHE A 249 36.59 30.04 20.33
CA PHE A 249 37.93 30.24 19.80
C PHE A 249 38.43 29.00 19.06
N LYS A 250 39.52 29.16 18.31
CA LYS A 250 40.17 28.06 17.60
C LYS A 250 41.49 27.71 18.26
N GLU A 251 41.65 26.44 18.60
CA GLU A 251 42.90 25.90 19.13
C GLU A 251 43.28 24.66 18.32
N GLY A 252 44.49 24.61 17.77
CA GLY A 252 44.95 23.44 16.99
C GLY A 252 44.14 23.15 15.71
N GLY A 253 43.30 24.08 15.26
CA GLY A 253 42.40 23.90 14.10
C GLY A 253 41.01 23.38 14.45
N THR A 254 40.71 23.08 15.72
CA THR A 254 39.37 22.73 16.20
C THR A 254 38.66 23.95 16.81
N ASP A 255 37.35 24.05 16.59
CA ASP A 255 36.50 25.05 17.25
C ASP A 255 36.22 24.60 18.68
N LYS A 256 36.55 25.46 19.65
CA LYS A 256 36.37 25.22 21.09
C LYS A 256 35.48 26.27 21.72
N ILE A 257 34.81 25.89 22.80
CA ILE A 257 34.02 26.78 23.64
C ILE A 257 34.74 26.87 24.99
N GLY A 258 35.08 28.08 25.39
CA GLY A 258 35.63 28.37 26.72
C GLY A 258 34.60 29.09 27.58
N ILE A 259 34.44 28.63 28.83
CA ILE A 259 33.67 29.31 29.86
C ILE A 259 34.63 29.71 30.98
N SER A 260 34.62 31.00 31.33
CA SER A 260 35.43 31.55 32.42
C SER A 260 34.53 32.09 33.52
N VAL A 261 34.78 31.64 34.75
CA VAL A 261 34.04 32.05 35.95
C VAL A 261 35.01 32.52 37.02
N ALA A 262 34.75 33.70 37.56
CA ALA A 262 35.51 34.24 38.69
C ALA A 262 35.32 33.34 39.91
N SER A 263 36.42 32.99 40.56
CA SER A 263 36.49 32.14 41.74
C SER A 263 37.05 32.91 42.93
N ALA A 264 37.30 32.24 44.05
CA ALA A 264 37.78 32.87 45.26
C ALA A 264 39.19 33.49 45.07
N TYR A 265 39.47 34.62 45.73
CA TYR A 265 40.79 35.27 45.82
C TYR A 265 41.44 35.62 44.48
N ASP A 266 40.71 36.36 43.64
CA ASP A 266 41.19 36.87 42.34
C ASP A 266 41.66 35.76 41.37
N SER A 267 41.09 34.56 41.50
CA SER A 267 41.32 33.44 40.60
C SER A 267 40.14 33.23 39.64
N TYR A 268 40.38 32.55 38.53
CA TYR A 268 39.34 32.17 37.57
C TYR A 268 39.44 30.69 37.24
N ILE A 269 38.28 30.04 37.18
CA ILE A 269 38.14 28.69 36.66
C ILE A 269 37.72 28.81 35.21
N VAL A 270 38.52 28.22 34.32
CA VAL A 270 38.29 28.21 32.88
C VAL A 270 38.08 26.77 32.43
N MET A 271 36.89 26.47 31.94
CA MET A 271 36.56 25.19 31.34
C MET A 271 36.50 25.35 29.82
N VAL A 272 37.18 24.47 29.10
CA VAL A 272 37.24 24.46 27.64
C VAL A 272 36.72 23.13 27.14
N SER A 273 35.81 23.14 26.17
CA SER A 273 35.30 21.93 25.52
C SER A 273 35.32 22.04 24.01
N ASP A 274 35.53 20.90 23.33
CA ASP A 274 35.45 20.83 21.87
C ASP A 274 34.00 21.00 21.41
N LYS A 275 33.74 22.05 20.61
CA LYS A 275 32.41 22.35 20.08
C LYS A 275 31.84 21.16 19.30
N GLU A 276 32.68 20.49 18.51
CA GLU A 276 32.24 19.32 17.74
C GLU A 276 31.90 18.11 18.61
N ALA A 277 32.62 17.89 19.72
CA ALA A 277 32.35 16.79 20.64
C ALA A 277 31.01 17.00 21.36
N THR A 278 30.78 18.22 21.86
CA THR A 278 29.49 18.64 22.44
C THR A 278 28.35 18.47 21.44
N LEU A 279 28.57 18.81 20.16
CA LEU A 279 27.59 18.64 19.08
C LEU A 279 27.46 17.20 18.56
N LYS A 280 28.43 16.31 18.81
CA LYS A 280 28.44 14.94 18.27
C LYS A 280 27.34 14.08 18.89
N ASN A 281 27.11 14.22 20.19
CA ASN A 281 25.99 13.59 20.89
C ASN A 281 24.65 14.08 20.30
N MET A 282 24.57 15.34 19.89
CA MET A 282 23.40 15.90 19.21
C MET A 282 23.19 15.31 17.81
N LYS A 283 24.26 15.07 17.04
CA LYS A 283 24.17 14.48 15.69
C LYS A 283 23.58 13.06 15.73
N SER A 284 23.92 12.26 16.74
CA SER A 284 23.39 10.89 16.90
C SER A 284 21.87 10.91 17.19
N VAL A 285 21.45 11.71 18.18
CA VAL A 285 20.04 11.87 18.56
C VAL A 285 19.23 12.44 17.39
N SER A 286 19.75 13.46 16.72
CA SER A 286 19.15 14.04 15.52
C SER A 286 19.01 13.02 14.38
N GLY A 287 19.99 12.12 14.21
CA GLY A 287 19.97 11.08 13.20
C GLY A 287 18.88 10.03 13.46
N GLN A 288 18.75 9.58 14.72
CA GLN A 288 17.68 8.66 15.15
C GLN A 288 16.29 9.28 14.96
N MET A 289 16.14 10.58 15.28
CA MET A 289 14.89 11.31 15.03
C MET A 289 14.56 11.37 13.53
N MET A 290 15.52 11.71 12.68
CA MET A 290 15.32 11.72 11.23
C MET A 290 14.92 10.34 10.71
N ALA A 291 15.54 9.27 11.20
CA ALA A 291 15.16 7.91 10.85
C ALA A 291 13.70 7.60 11.22
N LEU A 292 13.23 8.00 12.42
CA LEU A 292 11.83 7.85 12.85
C LEU A 292 10.86 8.67 11.99
N ILE A 293 11.25 9.88 11.58
CA ILE A 293 10.48 10.72 10.67
C ILE A 293 10.37 10.06 9.29
N PHE A 294 11.47 9.59 8.72
CA PHE A 294 11.45 8.90 7.43
C PHE A 294 10.63 7.61 7.49
N LEU A 295 10.73 6.87 8.59
CA LEU A 295 9.95 5.66 8.81
C LEU A 295 8.46 5.97 8.87
N SER A 296 8.04 6.96 9.66
CA SER A 296 6.63 7.36 9.75
C SER A 296 6.11 7.91 8.41
N ALA A 297 6.92 8.68 7.67
CA ALA A 297 6.54 9.18 6.35
C ALA A 297 6.36 8.03 5.34
N ALA A 298 7.26 7.04 5.38
CA ALA A 298 7.17 5.84 4.56
C ALA A 298 5.92 5.02 4.90
N VAL A 299 5.55 4.88 6.18
CA VAL A 299 4.33 4.18 6.61
C VAL A 299 3.08 4.90 6.14
N VAL A 300 3.01 6.22 6.27
CA VAL A 300 1.88 7.03 5.77
C VAL A 300 1.77 6.91 4.25
N MET A 301 2.90 7.02 3.54
CA MET A 301 2.93 6.88 2.09
C MET A 301 2.49 5.48 1.63
N ALA A 302 3.00 4.42 2.28
CA ALA A 302 2.59 3.05 1.99
C ALA A 302 1.08 2.86 2.23
N SER A 303 0.55 3.39 3.35
CA SER A 303 -0.88 3.32 3.69
C SER A 303 -1.75 4.02 2.64
N ILE A 304 -1.36 5.22 2.20
CA ILE A 304 -2.06 5.97 1.14
C ILE A 304 -2.06 5.18 -0.18
N VAL A 305 -0.91 4.61 -0.57
CA VAL A 305 -0.79 3.86 -1.83
C VAL A 305 -1.61 2.57 -1.79
N LEU A 306 -1.55 1.82 -0.68
CA LEU A 306 -2.31 0.58 -0.51
C LEU A 306 -3.82 0.85 -0.51
N TYR A 307 -4.28 1.85 0.25
CA TYR A 307 -5.69 2.25 0.28
C TYR A 307 -6.18 2.75 -1.08
N SER A 308 -5.39 3.60 -1.76
CA SER A 308 -5.74 4.10 -3.09
C SER A 308 -5.85 2.98 -4.13
N ARG A 309 -4.94 1.99 -4.09
CA ARG A 309 -5.00 0.80 -4.96
C ARG A 309 -6.24 -0.03 -4.68
N TRP A 310 -6.53 -0.31 -3.41
CA TRP A 310 -7.71 -1.07 -2.99
C TRP A 310 -9.02 -0.41 -3.44
N LEU A 311 -9.19 0.88 -3.14
CA LEU A 311 -10.38 1.65 -3.52
C LEU A 311 -10.55 1.72 -5.04
N SER A 312 -9.46 1.99 -5.76
CA SER A 312 -9.53 2.08 -7.21
C SER A 312 -9.81 0.75 -7.89
N HIS A 313 -9.39 -0.38 -7.31
CA HIS A 313 -9.74 -1.69 -7.85
C HIS A 313 -11.25 -1.91 -7.80
N LYS A 314 -11.90 -1.59 -6.66
CA LYS A 314 -13.36 -1.64 -6.54
C LYS A 314 -14.07 -0.72 -7.54
N VAL A 315 -13.66 0.54 -7.64
CA VAL A 315 -14.24 1.49 -8.62
C VAL A 315 -14.07 1.00 -10.06
N SER A 316 -12.91 0.40 -10.38
CA SER A 316 -12.66 -0.15 -11.71
C SER A 316 -13.57 -1.33 -12.04
N LYS A 317 -13.93 -2.19 -11.07
CA LYS A 317 -14.91 -3.26 -11.28
C LYS A 317 -16.28 -2.69 -11.66
N VAL A 318 -16.75 -1.66 -10.94
CA VAL A 318 -18.03 -0.99 -11.24
C VAL A 318 -18.00 -0.36 -12.64
N MET A 319 -16.91 0.34 -12.98
CA MET A 319 -16.75 0.96 -14.31
C MET A 319 -16.72 -0.09 -15.44
N TYR A 320 -16.11 -1.25 -15.19
CA TYR A 320 -16.08 -2.35 -16.15
C TYR A 320 -17.47 -2.97 -16.34
N ALA A 321 -18.19 -3.22 -15.24
CA ALA A 321 -19.57 -3.71 -15.28
C ALA A 321 -20.49 -2.76 -16.05
N ALA A 322 -20.37 -1.46 -15.81
CA ALA A 322 -21.16 -0.44 -16.49
C ALA A 322 -20.88 -0.40 -18.01
N ARG A 323 -19.61 -0.58 -18.43
CA ARG A 323 -19.27 -0.70 -19.86
C ARG A 323 -19.88 -1.95 -20.48
N LYS A 324 -19.74 -3.11 -19.83
CA LYS A 324 -20.30 -4.37 -20.29
C LYS A 324 -21.82 -4.31 -20.47
N LEU A 325 -22.52 -3.71 -19.52
CA LEU A 325 -23.95 -3.45 -19.61
C LEU A 325 -24.29 -2.50 -20.79
N GLY A 326 -23.47 -1.47 -21.03
CA GLY A 326 -23.59 -0.57 -22.17
C GLY A 326 -23.36 -1.26 -23.53
N ASP A 327 -22.51 -2.28 -23.56
CA ASP A 327 -22.24 -3.10 -24.75
C ASP A 327 -23.31 -4.19 -25.00
N GLY A 328 -24.34 -4.28 -24.14
CA GLY A 328 -25.44 -5.24 -24.24
C GLY A 328 -25.17 -6.61 -23.60
N GLU A 329 -24.08 -6.74 -22.83
CA GLU A 329 -23.78 -7.95 -22.05
C GLU A 329 -24.38 -7.84 -20.65
N PHE A 330 -25.55 -8.46 -20.45
CA PHE A 330 -26.33 -8.37 -19.20
C PHE A 330 -25.99 -9.46 -18.16
N ASP A 331 -25.04 -10.34 -18.42
CA ASP A 331 -24.76 -11.48 -17.53
C ASP A 331 -23.71 -11.18 -16.45
N TYR A 332 -23.13 -9.98 -16.46
CA TYR A 332 -22.10 -9.59 -15.50
C TYR A 332 -22.71 -9.14 -14.15
N ILE A 333 -22.33 -9.82 -13.07
CA ILE A 333 -22.76 -9.51 -11.70
C ILE A 333 -21.57 -8.96 -10.90
N LEU A 334 -21.78 -7.86 -10.18
CA LEU A 334 -20.79 -7.33 -9.25
C LEU A 334 -20.84 -8.11 -7.94
N GLU A 335 -19.84 -8.95 -7.72
CA GLU A 335 -19.66 -9.72 -6.48
C GLU A 335 -18.57 -9.13 -5.58
N ASP A 336 -18.69 -9.37 -4.27
CA ASP A 336 -17.70 -9.01 -3.25
C ASP A 336 -17.32 -7.51 -3.23
N MET A 337 -18.34 -6.64 -3.24
CA MET A 337 -18.16 -5.19 -3.22
C MET A 337 -18.13 -4.60 -1.79
N GLY A 338 -18.50 -5.39 -0.78
CA GLY A 338 -18.59 -4.95 0.63
C GLY A 338 -19.95 -4.32 0.96
N LYS A 339 -20.05 -3.69 2.15
CA LYS A 339 -21.26 -3.01 2.65
C LYS A 339 -21.11 -1.49 2.71
N ASP A 340 -19.99 -0.97 2.19
CA ASP A 340 -19.72 0.47 2.08
C ASP A 340 -20.58 1.10 0.96
N GLU A 341 -20.42 2.39 0.71
CA GLU A 341 -21.14 3.12 -0.33
C GLU A 341 -20.89 2.52 -1.72
N ILE A 342 -19.69 1.95 -1.95
CA ILE A 342 -19.37 1.27 -3.21
C ILE A 342 -20.12 -0.07 -3.32
N GLY A 343 -20.26 -0.79 -2.21
CA GLY A 343 -21.14 -1.96 -2.08
C GLY A 343 -22.58 -1.66 -2.44
N GLN A 344 -23.15 -0.58 -1.88
CA GLN A 344 -24.52 -0.15 -2.19
C GLN A 344 -24.71 0.19 -3.68
N ILE A 345 -23.71 0.82 -4.31
CA ILE A 345 -23.71 1.05 -5.76
C ILE A 345 -23.69 -0.28 -6.52
N GLY A 346 -22.90 -1.26 -6.07
CA GLY A 346 -22.88 -2.61 -6.63
C GLY A 346 -24.23 -3.31 -6.57
N ASP A 347 -24.90 -3.27 -5.42
CA ASP A 347 -26.23 -3.86 -5.23
C ASP A 347 -27.29 -3.19 -6.12
N ALA A 348 -27.28 -1.85 -6.17
CA ALA A 348 -28.17 -1.08 -7.02
C ALA A 348 -27.93 -1.39 -8.52
N PHE A 349 -26.67 -1.53 -8.93
CA PHE A 349 -26.31 -1.93 -10.29
C PHE A 349 -26.82 -3.34 -10.62
N ASN A 350 -26.64 -4.30 -9.73
CA ASN A 350 -27.12 -5.67 -9.91
C ASN A 350 -28.66 -5.71 -10.04
N LEU A 351 -29.38 -4.95 -9.22
CA LEU A 351 -30.84 -4.82 -9.32
C LEU A 351 -31.28 -4.23 -10.66
N LEU A 352 -30.58 -3.19 -11.14
CA LEU A 352 -30.86 -2.56 -12.42
C LEU A 352 -30.61 -3.54 -13.58
N ASN A 353 -29.52 -4.30 -13.53
CA ASN A 353 -29.19 -5.33 -14.53
C ASN A 353 -30.27 -6.43 -14.58
N GLN A 354 -30.72 -6.94 -13.42
CA GLN A 354 -31.84 -7.89 -13.34
C GLN A 354 -33.13 -7.33 -13.94
N ARG A 355 -33.43 -6.04 -13.71
CA ARG A 355 -34.62 -5.39 -14.26
C ARG A 355 -34.56 -5.30 -15.78
N ILE A 356 -33.39 -4.99 -16.34
CA ILE A 356 -33.20 -4.97 -17.79
C ILE A 356 -33.37 -6.37 -18.38
N GLN A 357 -32.77 -7.40 -17.81
CA GLN A 357 -32.95 -8.78 -18.27
C GLN A 357 -34.43 -9.21 -18.25
N TRP A 358 -35.16 -8.85 -17.19
CA TRP A 358 -36.59 -9.12 -17.10
C TRP A 358 -37.38 -8.41 -18.20
N LEU A 359 -37.09 -7.12 -18.46
CA LEU A 359 -37.72 -6.35 -19.53
C LEU A 359 -37.44 -6.94 -20.92
N ILE A 360 -36.22 -7.41 -21.17
CA ILE A 360 -35.85 -8.07 -22.43
C ILE A 360 -36.67 -9.34 -22.62
N ARG A 361 -36.76 -10.20 -21.59
CA ARG A 361 -37.52 -11.44 -21.63
C ARG A 361 -39.01 -11.18 -21.85
N GLU A 362 -39.59 -10.24 -21.11
CA GLU A 362 -41.00 -9.87 -21.23
C GLU A 362 -41.32 -9.35 -22.64
N ASN A 363 -40.44 -8.52 -23.22
CA ASN A 363 -40.60 -8.01 -24.58
C ASN A 363 -40.54 -9.14 -25.63
N TYR A 364 -39.61 -10.08 -25.44
CA TYR A 364 -39.47 -11.25 -26.31
C TYR A 364 -40.70 -12.17 -26.27
N GLU A 365 -41.21 -12.47 -25.08
CA GLU A 365 -42.43 -13.27 -24.89
C GLU A 365 -43.66 -12.59 -25.53
N LYS A 366 -43.80 -11.27 -25.36
CA LYS A 366 -44.85 -10.48 -26.03
C LYS A 366 -44.74 -10.58 -27.54
N LYS A 367 -43.53 -10.52 -28.09
CA LYS A 367 -43.30 -10.60 -29.54
C LYS A 367 -43.66 -11.98 -30.11
N ILE A 368 -43.28 -13.07 -29.43
CA ILE A 368 -43.68 -14.43 -29.81
C ILE A 368 -45.20 -14.57 -29.79
N LYS A 369 -45.85 -14.07 -28.73
CA LYS A 369 -47.31 -14.15 -28.60
C LYS A 369 -48.01 -13.42 -29.74
N LEU A 370 -47.57 -12.20 -30.06
CA LEU A 370 -48.10 -11.44 -31.21
C LEU A 370 -47.96 -12.20 -32.52
N GLN A 371 -46.78 -12.78 -32.80
CA GLN A 371 -46.57 -13.58 -34.01
C GLN A 371 -47.49 -14.82 -34.06
N SER A 372 -47.72 -15.47 -32.92
CA SER A 372 -48.63 -16.61 -32.85
C SER A 372 -50.10 -16.22 -33.09
N GLU A 373 -50.51 -15.05 -32.60
CA GLU A 373 -51.86 -14.51 -32.82
C GLU A 373 -52.05 -14.11 -34.29
N GLU A 374 -51.06 -13.46 -34.92
CA GLU A 374 -51.08 -13.16 -36.35
C GLU A 374 -51.22 -14.43 -37.22
N LEU A 375 -50.45 -15.47 -36.92
CA LEU A 375 -50.54 -16.75 -37.62
C LEU A 375 -51.91 -17.42 -37.45
N ASN A 376 -52.48 -17.39 -36.25
CA ASN A 376 -53.81 -17.94 -36.00
C ASN A 376 -54.89 -17.17 -36.77
N LEU A 377 -54.84 -15.83 -36.78
CA LEU A 377 -55.76 -14.99 -37.55
C LEU A 377 -55.66 -15.26 -39.06
N MET A 378 -54.45 -15.48 -39.59
CA MET A 378 -54.26 -15.86 -40.99
C MET A 378 -54.89 -17.23 -41.31
N GLN A 379 -54.82 -18.20 -40.40
CA GLN A 379 -55.44 -19.51 -40.60
C GLN A 379 -56.98 -19.46 -40.54
N GLU A 380 -57.54 -18.60 -39.69
CA GLU A 380 -58.99 -18.43 -39.56
C GLU A 380 -59.66 -17.85 -40.82
N GLN A 381 -58.92 -17.17 -41.70
CA GLN A 381 -59.45 -16.65 -42.96
C GLN A 381 -59.85 -17.76 -43.96
N ILE A 382 -59.41 -19.01 -43.78
CA ILE A 382 -59.88 -20.16 -44.56
C ILE A 382 -61.02 -20.85 -43.80
N ASN A 383 -62.28 -20.51 -44.08
CA ASN A 383 -63.44 -21.12 -43.40
C ASN A 383 -63.63 -22.59 -43.83
N PRO A 384 -63.29 -23.59 -42.98
CA PRO A 384 -63.34 -25.01 -43.36
C PRO A 384 -64.77 -25.49 -43.63
N HIS A 385 -65.73 -24.88 -42.93
CA HIS A 385 -67.14 -25.23 -43.03
C HIS A 385 -67.73 -24.77 -44.36
N PHE A 386 -67.33 -23.60 -44.87
CA PHE A 386 -67.76 -23.13 -46.19
C PHE A 386 -67.26 -24.06 -47.30
N LEU A 387 -65.99 -24.47 -47.27
CA LEU A 387 -65.43 -25.37 -48.26
C LEU A 387 -66.15 -26.74 -48.28
N TYR A 388 -66.37 -27.34 -47.10
CA TYR A 388 -67.10 -28.60 -47.00
C TYR A 388 -68.55 -28.46 -47.50
N ASN A 389 -69.24 -27.39 -47.15
CA ASN A 389 -70.61 -27.16 -47.57
C ASN A 389 -70.73 -26.90 -49.08
N ALA A 390 -69.80 -26.15 -49.66
CA ALA A 390 -69.74 -25.91 -51.09
C ALA A 390 -69.52 -27.22 -51.87
N LEU A 391 -68.60 -28.07 -51.41
CA LEU A 391 -68.36 -29.38 -52.02
C LEU A 391 -69.54 -30.32 -51.83
N ALA A 392 -70.14 -30.39 -50.64
CA ALA A 392 -71.34 -31.20 -50.42
C ALA A 392 -72.50 -30.78 -51.35
N ALA A 393 -72.69 -29.48 -51.58
CA ALA A 393 -73.69 -28.95 -52.52
C ALA A 393 -73.39 -29.35 -53.97
N ILE A 394 -72.13 -29.24 -54.43
CA ILE A 394 -71.72 -29.66 -55.77
C ILE A 394 -71.93 -31.18 -55.95
N SER A 395 -71.64 -31.98 -54.91
CA SER A 395 -71.86 -33.43 -54.95
C SER A 395 -73.34 -33.78 -55.10
N ALA A 396 -74.24 -33.03 -54.46
CA ALA A 396 -75.69 -33.24 -54.56
C ALA A 396 -76.25 -32.82 -55.94
N LEU A 397 -75.73 -31.72 -56.51
CA LEU A 397 -76.09 -31.27 -57.86
C LEU A 397 -75.67 -32.30 -58.92
N ALA A 398 -74.43 -32.80 -58.85
CA ALA A 398 -73.92 -33.81 -59.76
C ALA A 398 -74.70 -35.14 -59.72
N LEU A 399 -75.26 -35.50 -58.56
CA LEU A 399 -76.05 -36.72 -58.38
C LEU A 399 -77.39 -36.63 -59.11
N ARG A 400 -77.96 -35.41 -59.15
CA ARG A 400 -79.24 -35.10 -59.79
C ARG A 400 -79.14 -35.06 -61.32
N GLU A 401 -77.96 -34.77 -61.88
CA GLU A 401 -77.69 -34.78 -63.32
C GLU A 401 -77.27 -36.15 -63.88
N GLY A 402 -77.28 -37.21 -63.07
CA GLY A 402 -76.92 -38.57 -63.50
C GLY A 402 -75.42 -38.79 -63.74
N GLN A 403 -74.57 -37.81 -63.42
CA GLN A 403 -73.12 -37.89 -63.60
C GLN A 403 -72.44 -38.59 -62.42
N GLY A 404 -72.57 -39.92 -62.35
CA GLY A 404 -72.09 -40.74 -61.23
C GLY A 404 -70.59 -40.62 -60.92
N GLN A 405 -69.73 -40.26 -61.91
CA GLN A 405 -68.30 -40.01 -61.68
C GLN A 405 -68.04 -38.66 -60.99
N THR A 406 -68.77 -37.60 -61.39
CA THR A 406 -68.66 -36.25 -60.81
C THR A 406 -68.99 -36.26 -59.32
N VAL A 407 -70.06 -36.97 -58.93
CA VAL A 407 -70.44 -37.15 -57.52
C VAL A 407 -69.33 -37.81 -56.69
N LYS A 408 -68.75 -38.90 -57.21
CA LYS A 408 -67.69 -39.62 -56.50
C LYS A 408 -66.47 -38.72 -56.31
N CYS A 409 -66.07 -37.97 -57.33
CA CYS A 409 -64.95 -37.04 -57.25
C CYS A 409 -65.17 -35.95 -56.18
N VAL A 410 -66.35 -35.35 -56.15
CA VAL A 410 -66.68 -34.31 -55.16
C VAL A 410 -66.75 -34.88 -53.73
N LYS A 411 -67.26 -36.11 -53.57
CA LYS A 411 -67.24 -36.81 -52.28
C LYS A 411 -65.81 -37.09 -51.81
N TYR A 412 -64.93 -37.59 -52.69
CA TYR A 412 -63.52 -37.79 -52.34
C TYR A 412 -62.84 -36.47 -51.93
N LEU A 413 -63.18 -35.36 -52.59
CA LEU A 413 -62.64 -34.04 -52.26
C LEU A 413 -63.16 -33.53 -50.90
N ALA A 414 -64.45 -33.72 -50.62
CA ALA A 414 -65.05 -33.36 -49.33
C ALA A 414 -64.45 -34.20 -48.18
N ASP A 415 -64.29 -35.50 -48.38
CA ASP A 415 -63.67 -36.39 -47.39
C ASP A 415 -62.18 -36.06 -47.18
N PHE A 416 -61.45 -35.75 -48.25
CA PHE A 416 -60.07 -35.29 -48.19
C PHE A 416 -59.93 -34.02 -47.34
N TYR A 417 -60.71 -32.96 -47.61
CA TYR A 417 -60.64 -31.72 -46.85
C TYR A 417 -61.15 -31.87 -45.41
N ARG A 418 -62.16 -32.71 -45.15
CA ARG A 418 -62.65 -32.97 -43.79
C ARG A 418 -61.56 -33.54 -42.89
N ILE A 419 -60.81 -34.52 -43.39
CA ILE A 419 -59.67 -35.10 -42.68
C ILE A 419 -58.51 -34.08 -42.64
N SER A 420 -58.28 -33.36 -43.75
CA SER A 420 -57.20 -32.37 -43.88
C SER A 420 -57.41 -31.04 -43.13
N LEU A 421 -58.61 -30.74 -42.64
CA LEU A 421 -58.90 -29.52 -41.87
C LEU A 421 -59.34 -29.80 -40.44
N ASN A 422 -59.22 -31.05 -39.96
CA ASN A 422 -59.70 -31.55 -38.67
C ASN A 422 -59.14 -30.79 -37.44
N LYS A 423 -59.69 -29.59 -37.16
CA LYS A 423 -59.43 -28.73 -35.99
C LYS A 423 -57.95 -28.47 -35.70
N GLY A 424 -57.14 -28.29 -36.74
CA GLY A 424 -55.71 -27.96 -36.58
C GLY A 424 -54.83 -29.10 -36.06
N LYS A 425 -55.33 -30.34 -35.95
CA LYS A 425 -54.51 -31.49 -35.52
C LYS A 425 -53.43 -31.81 -36.55
N GLN A 426 -52.17 -31.81 -36.11
CA GLN A 426 -51.00 -32.12 -36.95
C GLN A 426 -50.66 -33.62 -36.99
N VAL A 427 -51.27 -34.42 -36.12
CA VAL A 427 -51.00 -35.84 -35.92
C VAL A 427 -52.30 -36.63 -36.12
N LEU A 428 -52.24 -37.73 -36.87
CA LEU A 428 -53.37 -38.61 -37.18
C LEU A 428 -52.95 -40.09 -37.15
N SER A 429 -53.91 -41.01 -37.15
CA SER A 429 -53.60 -42.44 -37.23
C SER A 429 -53.15 -42.83 -38.64
N ILE A 430 -52.34 -43.89 -38.76
CA ILE A 430 -51.94 -44.43 -40.07
C ILE A 430 -53.17 -44.79 -40.92
N ARG A 431 -54.26 -45.25 -40.30
CA ARG A 431 -55.56 -45.43 -40.96
C ARG A 431 -56.06 -44.14 -41.62
N GLU A 432 -56.11 -43.04 -40.88
CA GLU A 432 -56.57 -41.74 -41.39
C GLU A 432 -55.64 -41.22 -42.50
N GLU A 433 -54.33 -41.43 -42.40
CA GLU A 433 -53.36 -41.06 -43.46
C GLU A 433 -53.61 -41.85 -44.75
N LEU A 434 -53.88 -43.15 -44.63
CA LEU A 434 -54.21 -44.00 -45.78
C LEU A 434 -55.57 -43.64 -46.38
N GLU A 435 -56.57 -43.28 -45.58
CA GLU A 435 -57.85 -42.79 -46.08
C GLU A 435 -57.70 -41.48 -46.83
N LEU A 436 -56.90 -40.55 -46.29
CA LEU A 436 -56.54 -39.30 -46.95
C LEU A 436 -55.86 -39.56 -48.30
N LEU A 437 -54.86 -40.45 -48.33
CA LEU A 437 -54.16 -40.85 -49.54
C LEU A 437 -55.09 -41.53 -50.56
N LYS A 438 -55.99 -42.41 -50.12
CA LYS A 438 -56.97 -43.09 -50.99
C LYS A 438 -57.92 -42.09 -51.64
N ASN A 439 -58.43 -41.12 -50.88
CA ASN A 439 -59.27 -40.06 -51.42
C ASN A 439 -58.52 -39.23 -52.46
N TYR A 440 -57.28 -38.84 -52.17
CA TYR A 440 -56.40 -38.16 -53.13
C TYR A 440 -56.20 -38.97 -54.42
N LEU A 441 -55.85 -40.26 -54.29
CA LEU A 441 -55.61 -41.13 -55.44
C LEU A 441 -56.87 -41.40 -56.27
N ASN A 442 -58.04 -41.51 -55.63
CA ASN A 442 -59.29 -41.65 -56.36
C ASN A 442 -59.62 -40.39 -57.17
N ILE A 443 -59.29 -39.19 -56.68
CA ILE A 443 -59.40 -37.94 -57.45
C ILE A 443 -58.43 -37.97 -58.64
N GLN A 444 -57.18 -38.38 -58.43
CA GLN A 444 -56.19 -38.48 -59.51
C GLN A 444 -56.58 -39.52 -60.57
N LYS A 445 -57.22 -40.63 -60.19
CA LYS A 445 -57.75 -41.64 -61.12
C LYS A 445 -58.87 -41.10 -62.02
N VAL A 446 -59.66 -40.13 -61.57
CA VAL A 446 -60.63 -39.46 -62.45
C VAL A 446 -59.92 -38.68 -63.57
N ARG A 447 -58.76 -38.06 -63.27
CA ARG A 447 -57.97 -37.30 -64.23
C ARG A 447 -57.15 -38.18 -65.18
N PHE A 448 -56.57 -39.25 -64.67
CA PHE A 448 -55.61 -40.08 -65.41
C PHE A 448 -56.15 -41.46 -65.82
N GLY A 449 -57.41 -41.78 -65.49
CA GLY A 449 -58.03 -43.06 -65.81
C GLY A 449 -57.31 -44.26 -65.20
N GLU A 450 -57.32 -45.38 -65.92
CA GLU A 450 -56.67 -46.64 -65.51
C GLU A 450 -55.14 -46.64 -65.70
N SER A 451 -54.53 -45.51 -66.10
CA SER A 451 -53.07 -45.39 -66.25
C SER A 451 -52.32 -45.37 -64.91
N ILE A 452 -53.02 -45.34 -63.77
CA ILE A 452 -52.43 -45.39 -62.43
C ILE A 452 -53.09 -46.50 -61.62
N GLN A 453 -52.31 -47.52 -61.28
CA GLN A 453 -52.71 -48.60 -60.39
C GLN A 453 -51.94 -48.52 -59.08
N VAL A 454 -52.65 -48.68 -57.96
CA VAL A 454 -52.05 -48.57 -56.63
C VAL A 454 -52.37 -49.80 -55.80
N GLU A 455 -51.34 -50.43 -55.26
CA GLU A 455 -51.41 -51.58 -54.37
C GLU A 455 -51.04 -51.14 -52.95
N TYR A 456 -51.83 -51.55 -51.95
CA TYR A 456 -51.58 -51.21 -50.54
C TYR A 456 -51.25 -52.46 -49.75
N GLU A 457 -50.08 -52.48 -49.13
CA GLU A 457 -49.61 -53.59 -48.30
C GLU A 457 -49.34 -53.11 -46.88
N VAL A 458 -50.36 -53.22 -46.01
CA VAL A 458 -50.29 -52.71 -44.64
C VAL A 458 -50.86 -53.73 -43.67
N LYS A 459 -50.07 -54.12 -42.66
CA LYS A 459 -50.55 -54.98 -41.57
C LYS A 459 -51.57 -54.24 -40.71
N LYS A 460 -52.67 -54.89 -40.35
CA LYS A 460 -53.79 -54.29 -39.60
C LYS A 460 -53.37 -53.67 -38.25
N GLU A 461 -52.37 -54.25 -37.60
CA GLU A 461 -51.83 -53.81 -36.30
C GLU A 461 -51.19 -52.42 -36.36
N LEU A 462 -50.68 -52.01 -37.54
CA LEU A 462 -50.02 -50.71 -37.71
C LEU A 462 -51.03 -49.56 -37.91
N LEU A 463 -52.28 -49.86 -38.25
CA LEU A 463 -53.29 -48.85 -38.61
C LEU A 463 -53.66 -47.91 -37.46
N THR A 464 -53.44 -48.31 -36.21
CA THR A 464 -53.77 -47.51 -35.01
C THR A 464 -52.65 -46.58 -34.56
N LEU A 465 -51.40 -46.83 -35.00
CA LEU A 465 -50.25 -45.99 -34.69
C LEU A 465 -50.43 -44.57 -35.25
N LYS A 466 -49.76 -43.60 -34.63
CA LYS A 466 -49.83 -42.20 -35.04
C LYS A 466 -48.69 -41.82 -35.97
N THR A 467 -48.98 -40.90 -36.88
CA THR A 467 -48.01 -40.31 -37.80
C THR A 467 -48.35 -38.84 -38.05
N ILE A 468 -47.37 -38.09 -38.53
CA ILE A 468 -47.63 -36.74 -39.03
C ILE A 468 -48.51 -36.81 -40.26
N LYS A 469 -49.45 -35.87 -40.33
CA LYS A 469 -50.39 -35.73 -41.43
C LYS A 469 -49.70 -35.38 -42.76
N LEU A 470 -50.23 -35.89 -43.87
CA LEU A 470 -49.72 -35.63 -45.23
C LEU A 470 -48.27 -36.09 -45.39
N LEU A 471 -47.96 -37.29 -44.92
CA LEU A 471 -46.66 -37.95 -45.07
C LEU A 471 -46.57 -38.73 -46.39
N LEU A 472 -47.61 -39.52 -46.72
CA LEU A 472 -47.60 -40.40 -47.89
C LEU A 472 -47.95 -39.68 -49.18
N GLN A 473 -48.84 -38.68 -49.11
CA GLN A 473 -49.32 -37.98 -50.31
C GLN A 473 -48.18 -37.38 -51.14
N PRO A 474 -47.21 -36.64 -50.59
CA PRO A 474 -46.13 -36.07 -51.41
C PRO A 474 -45.26 -37.14 -52.07
N LEU A 475 -45.10 -38.32 -51.45
CA LEU A 475 -44.31 -39.42 -52.02
C LEU A 475 -45.00 -40.02 -53.25
N VAL A 476 -46.30 -40.27 -53.12
CA VAL A 476 -47.14 -40.78 -54.21
C VAL A 476 -47.32 -39.73 -55.31
N GLU A 477 -47.47 -38.46 -54.95
CA GLU A 477 -47.54 -37.35 -55.91
C GLU A 477 -46.26 -37.25 -56.75
N ASN A 478 -45.08 -37.38 -56.12
CA ASN A 478 -43.82 -37.44 -56.85
C ASN A 478 -43.77 -38.66 -57.79
N SER A 479 -44.30 -39.80 -57.36
CA SER A 479 -44.38 -41.01 -58.20
C SER A 479 -45.26 -40.78 -59.43
N ILE A 480 -46.43 -40.14 -59.27
CA ILE A 480 -47.33 -39.83 -60.39
C ILE A 480 -46.74 -38.78 -61.34
N HIS A 481 -46.10 -37.75 -60.80
CA HIS A 481 -45.58 -36.63 -61.58
C HIS A 481 -44.29 -36.99 -62.34
N HIS A 482 -43.43 -37.83 -61.77
CA HIS A 482 -42.12 -38.16 -62.36
C HIS A 482 -41.97 -39.60 -62.85
N GLY A 483 -42.82 -40.52 -62.39
CA GLY A 483 -42.73 -41.94 -62.74
C GLY A 483 -43.29 -42.29 -64.12
N ARG A 484 -44.26 -41.52 -64.64
CA ARG A 484 -44.91 -41.84 -65.92
C ARG A 484 -43.95 -41.70 -67.11
N ARG A 485 -43.89 -42.73 -67.96
CA ARG A 485 -43.04 -42.76 -69.17
C ARG A 485 -43.73 -42.17 -70.39
N SER A 486 -45.01 -42.46 -70.54
CA SER A 486 -45.91 -41.95 -71.57
C SER A 486 -47.34 -41.86 -71.01
N GLU A 487 -48.27 -41.29 -71.78
CA GLU A 487 -49.68 -41.25 -71.37
C GLU A 487 -50.37 -42.63 -71.43
N GLU A 488 -49.77 -43.59 -72.14
CA GLU A 488 -50.36 -44.90 -72.48
C GLU A 488 -49.90 -46.04 -71.55
N GLU A 489 -48.77 -45.87 -70.85
CA GLU A 489 -48.26 -46.89 -69.92
C GLU A 489 -48.91 -46.80 -68.53
N ILE A 490 -49.20 -47.98 -67.95
CA ILE A 490 -49.74 -48.09 -66.59
C ILE A 490 -48.61 -47.93 -65.57
N LEU A 491 -48.69 -46.86 -64.78
CA LEU A 491 -47.84 -46.67 -63.61
C LEU A 491 -48.39 -47.47 -62.43
N MET A 492 -47.62 -48.45 -61.97
CA MET A 492 -47.93 -49.24 -60.78
C MET A 492 -47.19 -48.63 -59.59
N ILE A 493 -47.95 -48.20 -58.58
CA ILE A 493 -47.43 -47.67 -57.32
C ILE A 493 -47.76 -48.65 -56.19
N ARG A 494 -46.75 -49.15 -55.49
CA ARG A 494 -46.93 -49.96 -54.29
C ARG A 494 -46.67 -49.12 -53.05
N VAL A 495 -47.66 -49.07 -52.16
CA VAL A 495 -47.57 -48.40 -50.85
C VAL A 495 -47.54 -49.47 -49.77
N SER A 496 -46.37 -49.67 -49.16
CA SER A 496 -46.17 -50.66 -48.10
C SER A 496 -45.86 -49.97 -46.77
N ILE A 497 -46.49 -50.44 -45.69
CA ILE A 497 -46.18 -49.97 -44.33
C ILE A 497 -45.90 -51.20 -43.46
N PHE A 498 -44.69 -51.26 -42.92
CA PHE A 498 -44.21 -52.39 -42.13
C PHE A 498 -43.31 -51.94 -40.98
N LEU A 499 -43.14 -52.82 -40.01
CA LEU A 499 -42.25 -52.61 -38.88
C LEU A 499 -40.85 -53.16 -39.21
N GLU A 500 -39.81 -52.36 -38.99
CA GLU A 500 -38.40 -52.73 -39.19
C GLU A 500 -37.63 -52.41 -37.89
N GLY A 501 -37.50 -53.41 -37.01
CA GLY A 501 -37.03 -53.21 -35.62
C GLY A 501 -38.03 -52.38 -34.82
N ASP A 502 -37.56 -51.32 -34.15
CA ASP A 502 -38.40 -50.39 -33.36
C ASP A 502 -38.94 -49.20 -34.18
N ARG A 503 -38.89 -49.30 -35.52
CA ARG A 503 -39.27 -48.21 -36.45
C ARG A 503 -40.37 -48.66 -37.39
N VAL A 504 -41.30 -47.75 -37.67
CA VAL A 504 -42.31 -47.93 -38.72
C VAL A 504 -41.75 -47.35 -40.01
N CYS A 505 -41.67 -48.19 -41.05
CA CYS A 505 -41.24 -47.79 -42.38
C CYS A 505 -42.46 -47.60 -43.28
N PHE A 506 -42.58 -46.41 -43.88
CA PHE A 506 -43.50 -46.10 -44.96
C PHE A 506 -42.72 -46.16 -46.27
N SER A 507 -43.09 -47.07 -47.16
CA SER A 507 -42.43 -47.28 -48.45
C SER A 507 -43.40 -47.01 -49.59
N VAL A 508 -42.99 -46.17 -50.54
CA VAL A 508 -43.69 -45.95 -51.81
C VAL A 508 -42.75 -46.33 -52.93
N GLU A 509 -43.18 -47.27 -53.77
CA GLU A 509 -42.40 -47.78 -54.90
C GLU A 509 -43.19 -47.64 -56.20
N ASP A 510 -42.55 -47.15 -57.25
CA ASP A 510 -43.11 -47.06 -58.60
C ASP A 510 -42.25 -47.81 -59.62
N ASN A 511 -42.89 -48.30 -60.69
CA ASN A 511 -42.22 -48.95 -61.84
C ASN A 511 -41.88 -47.95 -62.97
N GLY A 512 -41.72 -46.68 -62.63
CA GLY A 512 -41.60 -45.58 -63.59
C GLY A 512 -40.22 -45.45 -64.26
N ASN A 513 -39.94 -44.25 -64.79
CA ASN A 513 -38.67 -43.93 -65.47
C ASN A 513 -37.42 -44.04 -64.60
N GLY A 514 -37.57 -44.07 -63.27
CA GLY A 514 -36.46 -43.99 -62.33
C GLY A 514 -35.64 -42.70 -62.45
N ILE A 515 -34.62 -42.58 -61.61
CA ILE A 515 -33.76 -41.40 -61.50
C ILE A 515 -32.36 -41.79 -61.98
N LYS A 516 -31.77 -40.98 -62.87
CA LYS A 516 -30.36 -41.16 -63.29
C LYS A 516 -29.43 -41.05 -62.09
N GLN A 517 -28.39 -41.88 -62.03
CA GLN A 517 -27.46 -41.97 -60.90
C GLN A 517 -26.92 -40.61 -60.44
N GLU A 518 -26.46 -39.77 -61.37
CA GLU A 518 -25.94 -38.42 -61.08
C GLU A 518 -26.98 -37.52 -60.39
N LYS A 519 -28.24 -37.59 -60.81
CA LYS A 519 -29.34 -36.84 -60.20
C LYS A 519 -29.74 -37.43 -58.84
N LEU A 520 -29.66 -38.75 -58.68
CA LEU A 520 -29.97 -39.44 -57.42
C LEU A 520 -28.95 -39.07 -56.32
N GLU A 521 -27.66 -39.02 -56.65
CA GLU A 521 -26.60 -38.61 -55.74
C GLU A 521 -26.76 -37.14 -55.32
N LYS A 522 -27.08 -36.25 -56.26
CA LYS A 522 -27.38 -34.85 -55.97
C LYS A 522 -28.59 -34.70 -55.04
N LEU A 523 -29.67 -35.45 -55.27
CA LEU A 523 -30.85 -35.43 -54.41
C LEU A 523 -30.55 -35.94 -53.00
N ARG A 524 -29.73 -36.99 -52.87
CA ARG A 524 -29.29 -37.50 -51.56
C ARG A 524 -28.46 -36.45 -50.81
N GLY A 525 -27.50 -35.80 -51.46
CA GLY A 525 -26.72 -34.71 -50.84
C GLY A 525 -27.57 -33.50 -50.46
N GLN A 526 -28.58 -33.16 -51.26
CA GLN A 526 -29.51 -32.07 -50.94
C GLN A 526 -30.41 -32.36 -49.73
N LEU A 527 -30.71 -33.62 -49.43
CA LEU A 527 -31.46 -34.00 -48.23
C LEU A 527 -30.65 -33.81 -46.94
N GLU A 528 -29.32 -33.80 -47.03
CA GLU A 528 -28.43 -33.59 -45.87
C GLU A 528 -28.25 -32.10 -45.51
N GLN A 529 -28.51 -31.18 -46.45
CA GLN A 529 -28.39 -29.74 -46.26
C GLN A 529 -29.70 -29.09 -45.78
N PHE A 530 -29.65 -28.23 -44.75
CA PHE A 530 -30.80 -27.59 -44.09
C PHE A 530 -31.53 -26.47 -44.88
N GLU A 531 -31.17 -26.20 -46.13
CA GLU A 531 -31.82 -25.15 -46.94
C GLU A 531 -33.27 -25.50 -47.37
N GLU A 532 -34.08 -24.50 -47.74
CA GLU A 532 -35.43 -24.71 -48.26
C GLU A 532 -35.42 -25.50 -49.60
N GLY A 533 -36.39 -26.39 -49.79
CA GLY A 533 -36.54 -27.12 -51.06
C GLY A 533 -37.92 -27.77 -51.21
N TYR A 534 -38.35 -27.99 -52.45
CA TYR A 534 -39.72 -28.39 -52.75
C TYR A 534 -39.94 -29.92 -52.65
N GLY A 535 -41.10 -30.35 -52.15
CA GLY A 535 -41.58 -31.75 -52.17
C GLY A 535 -40.92 -32.69 -51.15
N LEU A 536 -40.02 -33.57 -51.62
CA LEU A 536 -39.36 -34.62 -50.79
C LEU A 536 -38.50 -34.05 -49.66
N LYS A 537 -37.85 -32.91 -49.90
CA LYS A 537 -37.05 -32.22 -48.88
C LYS A 537 -37.92 -31.69 -47.74
N ASN A 538 -39.10 -31.17 -48.06
CA ASN A 538 -40.08 -30.76 -47.05
C ASN A 538 -40.57 -31.95 -46.21
N VAL A 539 -40.80 -33.12 -46.83
CA VAL A 539 -41.13 -34.33 -46.07
C VAL A 539 -39.97 -34.74 -45.16
N HIS A 540 -38.73 -34.74 -45.67
CA HIS A 540 -37.53 -35.06 -44.88
C HIS A 540 -37.36 -34.12 -43.69
N ASN A 541 -37.42 -32.80 -43.90
CA ASN A 541 -37.29 -31.81 -42.85
C ASN A 541 -38.43 -31.92 -41.83
N ARG A 542 -39.68 -32.12 -42.27
CA ARG A 542 -40.83 -32.29 -41.35
C ARG A 542 -40.68 -33.52 -40.45
N VAL A 543 -40.20 -34.64 -41.01
CA VAL A 543 -39.91 -35.86 -40.26
C VAL A 543 -38.77 -35.62 -39.26
N ARG A 544 -37.68 -34.96 -39.67
CA ARG A 544 -36.54 -34.64 -38.79
C ARG A 544 -36.94 -33.68 -37.66
N PHE A 545 -37.71 -32.64 -37.95
CA PHE A 545 -38.20 -31.68 -36.95
C PHE A 545 -39.15 -32.33 -35.94
N THR A 546 -39.94 -33.32 -36.35
CA THR A 546 -40.92 -33.95 -35.46
C THR A 546 -40.31 -35.10 -34.64
N TYR A 547 -39.43 -35.90 -35.24
CA TYR A 547 -38.93 -37.15 -34.64
C TYR A 547 -37.43 -37.14 -34.30
N GLY A 548 -36.69 -36.12 -34.71
CA GLY A 548 -35.25 -35.96 -34.45
C GLY A 548 -34.34 -36.33 -35.63
N GLU A 549 -33.04 -36.04 -35.49
CA GLU A 549 -32.03 -36.16 -36.56
C GLU A 549 -31.86 -37.58 -37.12
N GLY A 550 -32.20 -38.62 -36.35
CA GLY A 550 -32.08 -40.03 -36.75
C GLY A 550 -33.16 -40.53 -37.72
N TYR A 551 -34.12 -39.69 -38.09
CA TYR A 551 -35.27 -40.03 -38.94
C TYR A 551 -35.33 -39.15 -40.19
N GLY A 552 -35.84 -39.71 -41.29
CA GLY A 552 -35.94 -38.98 -42.55
C GLY A 552 -36.33 -39.85 -43.74
N VAL A 553 -36.24 -39.23 -44.92
CA VAL A 553 -36.50 -39.84 -46.22
C VAL A 553 -35.24 -40.50 -46.77
N LYS A 554 -35.35 -41.73 -47.27
CA LYS A 554 -34.34 -42.43 -48.07
C LYS A 554 -34.90 -42.72 -49.46
N ILE A 555 -34.07 -42.52 -50.49
CA ILE A 555 -34.46 -42.69 -51.90
C ILE A 555 -33.52 -43.70 -52.54
N ASP A 556 -34.08 -44.74 -53.14
CA ASP A 556 -33.40 -45.73 -53.97
C ASP A 556 -34.06 -45.74 -55.35
N SER A 557 -33.28 -45.70 -56.43
CA SER A 557 -33.85 -45.65 -57.77
C SER A 557 -32.89 -46.26 -58.79
N VAL A 558 -33.44 -46.89 -59.82
CA VAL A 558 -32.69 -47.38 -60.97
C VAL A 558 -33.35 -46.82 -62.22
N SER A 559 -32.56 -46.10 -63.03
CA SER A 559 -33.03 -45.50 -64.27
C SER A 559 -33.61 -46.57 -65.21
N GLY A 560 -34.83 -46.35 -65.69
CA GLY A 560 -35.57 -47.28 -66.55
C GLY A 560 -36.26 -48.43 -65.82
N VAL A 561 -36.20 -48.50 -64.49
CA VAL A 561 -36.84 -49.56 -63.70
C VAL A 561 -37.87 -49.00 -62.72
N GLY A 562 -37.53 -47.93 -61.98
CA GLY A 562 -38.43 -47.37 -60.99
C GLY A 562 -37.75 -46.62 -59.85
N THR A 563 -38.54 -46.11 -58.91
CA THR A 563 -38.07 -45.41 -57.72
C THR A 563 -38.76 -45.97 -56.48
N ARG A 564 -37.99 -46.15 -55.40
CA ARG A 564 -38.48 -46.51 -54.07
C ARG A 564 -38.08 -45.43 -53.08
N VAL A 565 -39.07 -44.84 -52.42
CA VAL A 565 -38.87 -43.85 -51.36
C VAL A 565 -39.36 -44.42 -50.03
N ARG A 566 -38.49 -44.38 -49.02
CA ARG A 566 -38.76 -44.89 -47.67
C ARG A 566 -38.68 -43.77 -46.64
N VAL A 567 -39.61 -43.76 -45.69
CA VAL A 567 -39.61 -42.86 -44.54
C VAL A 567 -39.70 -43.67 -43.26
N TYR A 568 -38.80 -43.39 -42.33
CA TYR A 568 -38.74 -44.05 -41.03
C TYR A 568 -39.27 -43.12 -39.95
N ILE A 569 -40.14 -43.62 -39.08
CA ILE A 569 -40.60 -42.94 -37.86
C ILE A 569 -40.50 -43.90 -36.66
N PRO A 570 -40.42 -43.42 -35.41
CA PRO A 570 -40.45 -44.29 -34.24
C PRO A 570 -41.80 -45.01 -34.09
N GLN A 571 -41.79 -46.22 -33.52
CA GLN A 571 -43.02 -46.98 -33.21
C GLN A 571 -43.86 -46.34 -32.09
N VAL A 572 -43.23 -45.58 -31.20
CA VAL A 572 -43.90 -44.95 -30.04
C VAL A 572 -44.19 -43.49 -30.38
N PHE A 573 -45.37 -43.22 -30.93
CA PHE A 573 -45.91 -41.87 -31.07
C PHE A 573 -47.41 -41.81 -30.77
#